data_AF-A0A8K0PL22-F1
#
_entry.id   AF-A0A8K0PL22-F1
#
_cell.length_a   1.000
_cell.length_b   1.000
_cell.length_c   1.000
_cell.angle_alpha   90.00
_cell.angle_beta   90.00
_cell.angle_gamma   90.00
#
_symmetry.space_group_name_H-M   'P 1'
#
loop_
_entity.id
_entity.type
_entity.pdbx_description
1 polymer ?
#
loop_
_entity_poly.entity_id
_entity_poly.type
_entity_poly.pdbx_seq_one_letter_code
_entity_poly.pdbx_strand_id
1 'polypeptide(L)' 'MSSLWSKYRSLPASTRILMGSGLVAYALIAQTLSDKAEEPLGLKATEEEKEELYRYMPRIRTVERGKAGRAREEGR' A
#
# COMPACT_ATOMS: atom_id res chain seq x y z
N MET A 1 9.60 12.19 -27.97
CA MET A 1 9.67 10.93 -27.18
C MET A 1 11.11 10.71 -26.73
N SER A 2 11.32 10.25 -25.49
CA SER A 2 12.66 10.00 -24.94
C SER A 2 13.38 8.84 -25.66
N SER A 3 14.69 8.97 -25.89
CA SER A 3 15.53 7.96 -26.58
C SER A 3 15.39 6.56 -25.97
N LEU A 4 15.25 6.47 -24.65
CA LEU A 4 15.11 5.22 -23.91
C LEU A 4 13.79 4.48 -24.21
N TRP A 5 12.70 5.22 -24.42
CA TRP A 5 11.40 4.64 -24.74
C TRP A 5 11.41 3.93 -26.10
N SER A 6 12.09 4.53 -27.09
CA SER A 6 12.24 3.91 -28.41
C SER A 6 13.05 2.62 -28.35
N LYS A 7 14.14 2.60 -27.56
CA LYS A 7 14.98 1.41 -27.35
C LYS A 7 14.24 0.27 -26.65
N TYR A 8 13.41 0.60 -25.65
CA TYR A 8 12.56 -0.38 -25.00
C TYR A 8 11.52 -0.96 -25.97
N ARG A 9 10.92 -0.11 -26.82
CA ARG A 9 9.90 -0.56 -27.78
C ARG A 9 10.48 -1.41 -28.91
N SER A 10 11.74 -1.19 -29.29
CA SER A 10 12.45 -1.99 -30.31
C SER A 10 12.86 -3.38 -29.82
N LEU A 11 12.74 -3.69 -28.54
CA LEU A 11 13.03 -5.03 -28.01
C LEU A 11 11.96 -6.07 -28.43
N PRO A 12 12.34 -7.35 -28.56
CA PRO A 12 11.39 -8.45 -28.75
C PRO A 12 10.30 -8.48 -27.66
N ALA A 13 9.09 -8.93 -28.03
CA ALA A 13 7.98 -9.04 -27.09
C ALA A 13 8.29 -9.95 -25.88
N SER A 14 8.97 -11.07 -26.12
CA SER A 14 9.42 -12.01 -25.09
C SER A 14 10.36 -11.35 -24.07
N THR A 15 11.34 -10.57 -24.53
CA THR A 15 12.28 -9.86 -23.65
C THR A 15 11.59 -8.84 -22.76
N ARG A 16 10.60 -8.11 -23.30
CA ARG A 16 9.81 -7.15 -22.53
C ARG A 16 8.96 -7.82 -21.46
N ILE A 17 8.35 -8.96 -21.80
CA ILE A 17 7.58 -9.77 -20.85
C ILE A 17 8.50 -10.28 -19.75
N LEU A 18 9.66 -10.85 -20.10
CA LEU A 18 10.63 -11.37 -19.13
C LEU A 18 11.12 -10.27 -18.17
N MET A 19 11.42 -9.09 -18.70
CA MET A 19 11.87 -7.95 -17.89
C MET A 19 10.74 -7.44 -16.97
N GLY A 20 9.51 -7.35 -17.48
CA GLY A 20 8.34 -6.99 -16.70
C GLY A 20 8.02 -8.02 -15.61
N SER A 21 8.05 -9.31 -15.93
CA SER A 21 7.82 -10.38 -14.96
C SER A 21 8.91 -10.44 -13.91
N GLY A 22 10.17 -10.18 -14.29
CA GLY A 22 11.29 -10.10 -13.34
C GLY A 22 11.08 -8.98 -12.33
N LEU A 23 10.63 -7.80 -12.78
CA LEU A 23 10.34 -6.67 -11.89
C LEU A 23 9.19 -6.98 -10.93
N VAL A 24 8.09 -7.57 -11.44
CA VAL A 24 6.95 -7.96 -10.61
C VAL A 24 7.35 -9.04 -9.61
N ALA A 25 8.07 -10.08 -10.04
CA ALA A 25 8.54 -11.14 -9.17
C ALA A 25 9.47 -10.60 -8.07
N TYR A 26 10.40 -9.70 -8.42
CA TYR A 26 11.25 -9.02 -7.45
C TYR A 26 10.44 -8.23 -6.43
N ALA A 27 9.44 -7.45 -6.87
CA ALA A 27 8.57 -6.69 -5.98
C ALA A 27 7.78 -7.60 -5.02
N LEU A 28 7.25 -8.73 -5.51
CA LEU A 28 6.54 -9.71 -4.68
C LEU A 28 7.48 -10.38 -3.66
N ILE A 29 8.69 -10.73 -4.07
CA ILE A 29 9.70 -11.29 -3.16
C ILE A 29 10.10 -10.25 -2.10
N ALA A 30 10.33 -8.99 -2.50
CA ALA A 30 10.64 -7.91 -1.57
C ALA A 30 9.50 -7.66 -0.57
N GLN A 31 8.25 -7.66 -1.04
CA GLN A 31 7.07 -7.49 -0.19
C GLN A 31 6.94 -8.63 0.84
N THR A 32 7.16 -9.88 0.41
CA THR A 32 7.09 -11.05 1.32
C THR A 32 8.29 -11.17 2.25
N LEU A 33 9.45 -10.62 1.85
CA LEU A 33 10.57 -10.46 2.77
C LEU A 33 10.26 -9.42 3.85
N SER A 34 9.38 -8.43 3.62
CA SER A 34 9.05 -7.42 4.64
C SER A 34 8.56 -8.06 5.93
N ASP A 35 7.59 -8.99 5.85
CA ASP A 35 7.03 -9.66 7.04
C ASP A 35 8.02 -10.64 7.69
N LYS A 36 8.90 -11.28 6.90
CA LYS A 36 9.89 -12.25 7.40
C LYS A 36 11.22 -11.65 7.82
N ALA A 37 11.54 -10.43 7.39
CA ALA A 37 12.73 -9.69 7.80
C ALA A 37 12.53 -9.00 9.15
N GLU A 38 11.28 -8.80 9.60
CA GLU A 38 10.99 -8.27 10.94
C GLU A 38 11.54 -9.15 12.07
N GLU A 39 11.59 -10.48 11.90
CA GLU A 39 12.14 -11.42 12.88
C GLU A 39 13.67 -11.33 13.05
N PRO A 40 14.50 -11.41 11.99
CA PRO A 40 15.95 -11.28 12.11
C PRO A 40 16.45 -9.83 12.29
N LEU A 41 15.66 -8.82 11.92
CA LEU A 41 16.01 -7.40 12.11
C LEU A 41 15.53 -6.84 13.46
N GLY A 42 14.82 -7.63 14.29
CA GLY A 42 14.35 -7.22 15.62
C GLY A 42 13.26 -6.15 15.59
N LEU A 43 12.53 -6.02 14.47
CA LEU A 43 11.47 -5.04 14.26
C LEU A 43 10.07 -5.62 14.51
N LYS A 44 9.99 -6.90 14.90
CA LYS A 44 8.76 -7.54 15.33
C LYS A 44 8.29 -6.86 16.62
N ALA A 45 7.26 -6.02 16.51
CA ALA A 45 6.66 -5.32 17.65
C ALA A 45 6.42 -6.31 18.80
N THR A 46 7.11 -6.11 19.93
CA THR A 46 6.96 -6.97 21.12
C THR A 46 5.53 -6.88 21.63
N GLU A 47 5.05 -7.92 22.33
CA GLU A 47 3.67 -7.92 22.83
C GLU A 47 3.36 -6.70 23.72
N GLU A 48 4.37 -6.18 24.43
CA GLU A 48 4.28 -4.96 25.23
C GLU A 48 4.00 -3.70 24.39
N GLU A 49 4.64 -3.53 23.22
CA GLU A 49 4.40 -2.39 22.33
C GLU A 49 2.98 -2.42 21.74
N LYS A 50 2.43 -3.61 21.51
CA LYS A 50 1.04 -3.76 21.08
C LYS A 50 0.07 -3.35 22.18
N GLU A 51 0.30 -3.77 23.43
CA GLU A 51 -0.55 -3.38 24.56
C GLU A 51 -0.51 -1.87 24.83
N GLU A 52 0.67 -1.25 24.70
CA GLU A 52 0.80 0.20 24.84
C GLU A 52 0.08 0.94 23.71
N LEU A 53 0.18 0.47 22.46
CA LEU A 53 -0.57 1.02 21.34
C LEU A 53 -2.09 0.88 21.53
N TYR A 54 -2.56 -0.26 22.06
CA TYR A 54 -3.98 -0.45 22.40
C TYR A 54 -4.45 0.54 23.48
N ARG A 55 -3.58 0.93 24.41
CA ARG A 55 -3.89 1.94 25.43
C ARG A 55 -4.04 3.34 24.84
N TYR A 56 -3.26 3.68 23.81
CA TYR A 56 -3.32 4.98 23.14
C TYR A 56 -4.30 5.05 21.96
N MET A 57 -4.87 3.92 21.53
CA MET A 57 -5.76 3.89 20.38
C MET A 57 -7.10 4.58 20.68
N PRO A 58 -7.47 5.65 19.96
CA PRO A 58 -8.74 6.32 20.18
C PRO A 58 -9.90 5.44 19.71
N ARG A 59 -10.96 5.32 20.53
CA ARG A 59 -12.17 4.58 20.13
C ARG A 59 -12.95 5.37 19.08
N ILE A 60 -12.87 4.92 17.83
CA ILE A 60 -13.65 5.48 16.73
C ILE A 60 -15.10 5.06 16.89
N ARG A 61 -15.99 6.03 17.15
CA ARG A 61 -17.43 5.83 17.15
C ARG A 61 -17.98 6.39 15.85
N THR A 62 -18.44 5.52 14.97
CA THR A 62 -19.09 5.92 13.71
C THR A 62 -20.44 6.56 14.03
N VAL A 63 -20.68 7.75 13.48
CA VAL A 63 -21.98 8.42 13.54
C VAL A 63 -22.62 8.37 12.17
N GLU A 64 -23.90 7.98 12.09
CA GLU A 64 -24.65 8.07 10.84
C GLU A 64 -24.82 9.54 10.46
N ARG A 65 -24.43 9.87 9.22
CA ARG A 65 -24.65 11.20 8.67
C ARG A 65 -26.13 11.32 8.33
N GLY A 66 -26.93 11.79 9.28
CA GLY A 66 -28.36 12.01 9.09
C GLY A 66 -28.62 12.95 7.91
N LYS A 67 -29.63 12.62 7.09
CA LYS A 67 -30.09 13.37 5.89
C LYS A 67 -30.54 14.83 6.17
N ALA A 68 -30.22 15.40 7.32
CA ALA A 68 -30.62 16.74 7.76
C ALA A 68 -29.79 17.87 7.15
N GLY A 69 -28.62 17.59 6.57
CA GLY A 69 -27.76 18.62 5.95
C GLY A 69 -28.22 19.12 4.58
N ARG A 70 -29.09 18.38 3.86
CA ARG A 70 -29.52 18.75 2.50
C ARG A 70 -30.81 19.57 2.43
N ALA A 71 -31.59 19.64 3.51
CA ALA A 71 -32.86 20.37 3.53
C ALA A 71 -32.71 21.86 3.88
N ARG A 72 -31.52 22.32 4.30
CA ARG A 72 -31.28 23.70 4.74
C ARG A 72 -30.71 24.62 3.66
N GLU A 73 -30.37 24.06 2.49
CA GLU A 73 -29.74 24.80 1.38
C GLU A 73 -30.72 25.09 0.23
N GLU A 74 -31.87 24.42 0.17
CA GLU A 74 -32.88 24.56 -0.90
C GLU A 74 -34.00 25.58 -0.55
N GLY A 75 -33.81 26.37 0.51
CA GLY A 75 -34.82 27.29 1.04
C GLY A 75 -34.34 28.73 1.22
N ARG A 76 -33.41 29.21 0.38
CA ARG A 76 -32.98 30.61 0.39
C ARG A 76 -32.80 31.17 -1.02
#